data_AF-A0A117MAL7-F1
#
_entry.id   AF-A0A117MAL7-F1
#
_cell.length_a   1.000
_cell.length_b   1.000
_cell.length_c   1.000
_cell.angle_alpha   90.00
_cell.angle_beta   90.00
_cell.angle_gamma   90.00
#
_symmetry.space_group_name_H-M   'P 1'
#
loop_
_entity.id
_entity.type
_entity.pdbx_description
1 polymer ?
#
loop_
_entity_poly.entity_id
_entity_poly.type
_entity_poly.pdbx_seq_one_letter_code
_entity_poly.pdbx_strand_id
1 'polypeptide(L)'
;MNTNANGLKYKRILLKLSGEALAGEDGFGIDPAKATNIAERIKEVYEMDVDVAIVIGAGNLWRGQRGNHAGMDRATADYMGMLATVMNALALMDALERVGVFTRVQSAIEMRSVAEP
;
A
#
# COMPACT_ATOMS: atom_id res chain seq x y z
N MET A 1 26.35 15.41 -6.18
CA MET A 1 25.01 14.82 -6.40
C MET A 1 24.12 15.94 -6.91
N ASN A 2 23.49 15.78 -8.08
CA ASN A 2 22.63 16.83 -8.64
C ASN A 2 21.36 16.97 -7.79
N THR A 3 21.28 18.04 -7.01
CA THR A 3 20.04 18.47 -6.36
C THR A 3 19.14 19.13 -7.40
N ASN A 4 17.85 18.82 -7.34
CA ASN A 4 16.85 19.46 -8.19
C ASN A 4 16.60 20.91 -7.76
N ALA A 5 15.77 21.66 -8.50
CA ALA A 5 15.48 23.08 -8.25
C ALA A 5 15.07 23.40 -6.78
N ASN A 6 14.49 22.43 -6.06
CA ASN A 6 14.09 22.55 -4.64
C ASN A 6 15.12 21.99 -3.64
N GLY A 7 16.36 21.69 -4.05
CA GLY A 7 17.38 21.12 -3.16
C GLY A 7 17.21 19.62 -2.84
N LEU A 8 16.13 18.99 -3.33
CA LEU A 8 15.82 17.58 -3.07
C LEU A 8 16.70 16.64 -3.91
N LYS A 9 17.18 15.59 -3.24
CA LYS A 9 17.98 14.52 -3.87
C LYS A 9 17.17 13.68 -4.85
N TYR A 10 15.88 13.49 -4.59
CA TYR A 10 14.98 12.67 -5.40
C TYR A 10 13.74 13.47 -5.79
N LYS A 11 13.37 13.41 -7.08
CA LYS A 11 12.10 13.95 -7.62
C LYS A 11 10.99 12.91 -7.62
N ARG A 12 11.35 11.62 -7.59
CA ARG A 12 10.42 10.51 -7.63
C ARG A 12 10.96 9.39 -6.77
N ILE A 13 10.07 8.75 -6.02
CA ILE A 13 10.37 7.61 -5.17
C ILE A 13 9.38 6.48 -5.38
N LEU A 14 9.81 5.25 -5.11
CA LEU A 14 8.96 4.10 -4.90
C LEU A 14 9.06 3.69 -3.44
N LEU A 15 7.98 3.89 -2.69
CA LEU A 15 7.88 3.62 -1.27
C LEU A 15 7.30 2.23 -1.04
N LYS A 16 8.13 1.29 -0.56
CA LYS A 16 7.65 -0.02 -0.15
C LYS A 16 7.16 0.05 1.30
N LEU A 17 5.89 -0.26 1.52
CA LEU A 17 5.27 -0.41 2.83
C LEU A 17 5.06 -1.88 3.17
N SER A 18 5.21 -2.22 4.45
CA SER A 18 4.76 -3.52 4.96
C SER A 18 3.25 -3.48 5.20
N GLY A 19 2.55 -4.61 5.03
CA GLY A 19 1.12 -4.66 5.36
C GLY A 19 0.87 -4.46 6.85
N GLU A 20 1.80 -4.91 7.68
CA GLU A 20 1.82 -4.72 9.13
C GLU A 20 1.80 -3.24 9.54
N ALA A 21 2.21 -2.32 8.65
CA ALA A 21 2.14 -0.88 8.92
C ALA A 21 0.69 -0.38 9.02
N LEU A 22 -0.28 -1.10 8.42
CA LEU A 22 -1.71 -0.83 8.52
C LEU A 22 -2.40 -1.62 9.63
N ALA A 23 -1.72 -2.52 10.34
CA ALA A 23 -2.34 -3.31 11.38
C ALA A 23 -2.55 -2.50 12.67
N GLY A 24 -3.64 -2.79 13.39
CA GLY A 24 -3.87 -2.33 14.76
C GLY A 24 -2.99 -3.07 15.77
N GLU A 25 -3.30 -2.92 17.06
CA GLU A 25 -2.50 -3.52 18.16
C GLU A 25 -2.37 -5.05 18.07
N ASP A 26 -3.42 -5.74 17.59
CA ASP A 26 -3.45 -7.19 17.44
C ASP A 26 -2.60 -7.71 16.26
N GLY A 27 -1.99 -6.82 15.46
CA GLY A 27 -1.13 -7.19 14.34
C GLY A 27 -1.87 -7.83 13.15
N PHE A 28 -3.20 -7.80 13.15
CA PHE A 28 -4.07 -8.32 12.10
C PHE A 28 -5.11 -7.26 11.67
N GLY A 29 -5.56 -7.34 10.42
CA GLY A 29 -6.58 -6.44 9.88
C GLY A 29 -6.02 -5.12 9.37
N ILE A 30 -6.93 -4.18 9.10
CA ILE A 30 -6.62 -2.82 8.63
C ILE A 30 -7.19 -1.85 9.67
N ASP A 31 -6.32 -1.05 10.27
CA ASP A 31 -6.67 0.04 11.18
C ASP A 31 -6.74 1.37 10.39
N PRO A 32 -7.93 1.99 10.28
CA PRO A 32 -8.09 3.26 9.58
C PRO A 32 -7.23 4.38 10.17
N ALA A 33 -7.00 4.41 11.48
CA ALA A 33 -6.17 5.44 12.10
C ALA A 33 -4.71 5.30 11.67
N LYS A 34 -4.19 4.06 11.56
CA LYS A 34 -2.85 3.81 11.02
C LYS A 34 -2.74 4.23 9.56
N ALA A 35 -3.75 3.93 8.75
CA ALA A 35 -3.82 4.36 7.36
C ALA A 35 -3.78 5.90 7.22
N THR A 36 -4.57 6.62 8.02
CA THR A 36 -4.54 8.10 8.06
C THR A 36 -3.18 8.65 8.47
N ASN A 37 -2.56 8.12 9.53
CA ASN A 37 -1.23 8.55 9.96
C ASN A 37 -0.16 8.37 8.87
N ILE A 38 -0.24 7.28 8.10
CA ILE A 38 0.67 7.04 6.97
C ILE A 38 0.36 8.01 5.82
N ALA A 39 -0.91 8.24 5.51
CA ALA A 39 -1.34 9.16 4.47
C ALA A 39 -0.87 10.59 4.73
N GLU A 40 -0.95 11.08 5.97
CA GLU A 40 -0.45 12.41 6.36
C GLU A 40 1.06 12.55 6.11
N ARG A 41 1.86 11.53 6.45
CA ARG A 41 3.31 11.54 6.18
C ARG A 41 3.64 11.50 4.70
N ILE A 42 2.87 10.76 3.91
CA ILE A 42 3.04 10.72 2.45
C ILE A 42 2.66 12.07 1.85
N LYS A 43 1.60 12.71 2.36
CA LYS A 43 1.19 14.05 1.94
C LYS A 43 2.30 15.08 2.15
N GLU A 44 3.01 15.05 3.28
CA GLU A 44 4.16 15.92 3.51
C GLU A 44 5.22 15.78 2.40
N VAL A 45 5.52 14.55 1.98
CA VAL A 45 6.48 14.29 0.88
C VAL A 45 5.92 14.74 -0.47
N TYR A 46 4.64 14.50 -0.73
CA TYR A 46 3.97 14.90 -1.95
C TYR A 46 3.94 16.44 -2.11
N GLU A 47 3.66 17.17 -1.03
CA GLU A 47 3.65 18.65 -1.01
C GLU A 47 5.04 19.25 -1.24
N MET A 48 6.10 18.47 -1.11
CA MET A 48 7.47 18.87 -1.48
C MET A 48 7.76 18.76 -3.00
N ASP A 49 6.74 18.50 -3.82
CA ASP A 49 6.84 18.30 -5.28
C ASP A 49 7.65 17.02 -5.63
N VAL A 50 7.40 15.94 -4.87
CA VAL A 50 7.97 14.61 -5.11
C VAL A 50 6.88 13.68 -5.61
N ASP A 51 7.13 13.03 -6.74
CA ASP A 51 6.28 11.95 -7.23
C ASP A 51 6.43 10.70 -6.34
N VAL A 52 5.32 10.21 -5.78
CA VAL A 52 5.33 9.04 -4.89
C VAL A 52 4.57 7.88 -5.53
N ALA A 53 5.27 6.78 -5.82
CA ALA A 53 4.66 5.48 -6.08
C ALA A 53 4.73 4.62 -4.82
N ILE A 54 3.71 3.82 -4.53
CA ILE A 54 3.65 3.01 -3.31
C ILE A 54 3.46 1.53 -3.68
N VAL A 55 4.23 0.65 -3.05
CA VAL A 55 4.03 -0.80 -3.08
C VAL A 55 3.76 -1.27 -1.66
N ILE A 56 2.58 -1.84 -1.40
CA ILE A 56 2.19 -2.29 -0.06
C ILE A 56 2.03 -3.81 0.01
N GLY A 57 2.68 -4.43 1.00
CA GLY A 57 2.49 -5.85 1.31
C GLY A 57 1.18 -6.11 2.05
N ALA A 58 0.86 -7.38 2.34
CA ALA A 58 -0.40 -7.77 2.98
C ALA A 58 -0.25 -8.74 4.17
N GLY A 59 0.91 -8.73 4.84
CA GLY A 59 1.19 -9.62 5.98
C GLY A 59 0.24 -9.47 7.18
N ASN A 60 -0.46 -8.33 7.27
CA ASN A 60 -1.52 -8.03 8.23
C ASN A 60 -2.84 -8.76 7.93
N LEU A 61 -3.06 -9.23 6.71
CA LEU A 61 -4.29 -9.93 6.30
C LEU A 61 -4.01 -11.39 5.93
N TRP A 62 -2.91 -11.62 5.24
CA TRP A 62 -2.56 -12.94 4.74
C TRP A 62 -1.06 -13.20 4.82
N ARG A 63 -0.69 -14.37 5.35
CA ARG A 63 0.66 -14.92 5.30
C ARG A 63 0.59 -16.28 4.63
N GLY A 64 1.11 -16.40 3.40
CA GLY A 64 0.99 -17.61 2.58
C GLY A 64 1.49 -18.89 3.26
N GLN A 65 2.44 -18.78 4.19
CA GLN A 65 2.87 -19.91 5.01
C GLN A 65 1.69 -20.57 5.76
N ARG A 66 0.71 -19.80 6.26
CA ARG A 66 -0.45 -20.36 6.97
C ARG A 66 -1.31 -21.25 6.05
N GLY A 67 -1.54 -20.84 4.81
CA GLY A 67 -2.31 -21.61 3.83
C GLY A 67 -1.61 -22.93 3.48
N ASN A 68 -0.31 -22.88 3.21
CA ASN A 68 0.46 -24.08 2.85
C ASN A 68 0.47 -25.14 3.96
N HIS A 69 0.60 -24.71 5.24
CA HIS A 69 0.55 -25.64 6.38
C HIS A 69 -0.86 -26.25 6.58
N ALA A 70 -1.91 -25.58 6.11
CA ALA A 70 -3.29 -26.05 6.18
C ALA A 70 -3.69 -26.92 4.96
N GLY A 71 -2.75 -27.26 4.07
CA GLY A 71 -3.04 -28.07 2.88
C GLY A 71 -3.66 -27.31 1.72
N MET A 72 -3.63 -25.97 1.75
CA MET A 72 -4.08 -25.14 0.63
C MET A 72 -3.13 -25.27 -0.56
N ASP A 73 -3.69 -25.28 -1.77
CA ASP A 73 -2.89 -25.15 -2.98
C ASP A 73 -2.09 -23.83 -2.97
N ARG A 74 -0.82 -23.91 -3.37
CA ARG A 74 0.11 -22.78 -3.30
C ARG A 74 -0.32 -21.61 -4.17
N ALA A 75 -0.81 -21.87 -5.39
CA ALA A 75 -1.24 -20.79 -6.28
C ALA A 75 -2.45 -20.06 -5.69
N THR A 76 -3.39 -20.81 -5.08
CA THR A 76 -4.53 -20.24 -4.34
C THR A 76 -4.05 -19.34 -3.19
N ALA A 77 -3.08 -19.81 -2.39
CA ALA A 77 -2.50 -19.02 -1.30
C ALA A 77 -1.81 -17.74 -1.81
N ASP A 78 -1.12 -17.79 -2.95
CA ASP A 78 -0.48 -16.61 -3.56
C ASP A 78 -1.52 -15.61 -4.08
N TYR A 79 -2.61 -16.07 -4.71
CA TYR A 79 -3.73 -15.21 -5.12
C TYR A 79 -4.39 -14.50 -3.95
N MET A 80 -4.62 -15.21 -2.83
CA MET A 80 -5.14 -14.59 -1.61
C MET A 80 -4.21 -13.47 -1.11
N GLY A 81 -2.89 -13.67 -1.20
CA GLY A 81 -1.91 -12.64 -0.88
C GLY A 81 -2.01 -11.42 -1.79
N MET A 82 -2.13 -11.62 -3.10
CA MET A 82 -2.28 -10.52 -4.06
C MET A 82 -3.59 -9.74 -3.85
N LEU A 83 -4.72 -10.43 -3.66
CA LEU A 83 -6.00 -9.77 -3.33
C LEU A 83 -5.91 -8.97 -2.02
N ALA A 84 -5.24 -9.51 -1.01
CA ALA A 84 -5.02 -8.81 0.24
C ALA A 84 -4.14 -7.55 0.07
N THR A 85 -3.20 -7.53 -0.88
CA THR A 85 -2.44 -6.29 -1.20
C THR A 85 -3.34 -5.23 -1.82
N VAL A 86 -4.30 -5.62 -2.66
CA VAL A 86 -5.30 -4.70 -3.22
C VAL A 86 -6.19 -4.13 -2.11
N MET A 87 -6.61 -4.94 -1.13
CA MET A 87 -7.39 -4.44 0.02
C MET A 87 -6.63 -3.35 0.80
N ASN A 88 -5.34 -3.58 1.07
CA ASN A 88 -4.49 -2.58 1.73
C ASN A 88 -4.30 -1.33 0.87
N ALA A 89 -4.15 -1.48 -0.44
CA ALA A 89 -4.00 -0.36 -1.37
C ALA A 89 -5.25 0.52 -1.41
N LEU A 90 -6.44 -0.08 -1.44
CA LEU A 90 -7.71 0.66 -1.38
C LEU A 90 -7.89 1.43 -0.07
N ALA A 91 -7.56 0.79 1.06
CA ALA A 91 -7.64 1.46 2.36
C ALA A 91 -6.69 2.66 2.46
N LEU A 92 -5.48 2.53 1.93
CA LEU A 92 -4.51 3.62 1.89
C LEU A 92 -4.92 4.71 0.88
N MET A 93 -5.49 4.34 -0.27
CA MET A 93 -6.04 5.28 -1.25
C MET A 93 -7.13 6.14 -0.62
N ASP A 94 -8.12 5.52 0.04
CA ASP A 94 -9.19 6.25 0.72
C ASP A 94 -8.64 7.17 1.84
N ALA A 95 -7.61 6.76 2.56
CA ALA A 95 -6.93 7.62 3.53
C ALA A 95 -6.20 8.82 2.88
N LEU A 96 -5.49 8.58 1.76
CA LEU A 96 -4.80 9.63 0.99
C LEU A 96 -5.78 10.63 0.38
N GLU A 97 -6.88 10.16 -0.20
CA GLU A 97 -7.90 11.02 -0.80
C GLU A 97 -8.58 11.90 0.25
N ARG A 98 -8.87 11.35 1.44
CA ARG A 98 -9.42 12.12 2.58
C ARG A 98 -8.51 13.26 3.05
N VAL A 99 -7.18 13.12 2.89
CA VAL A 99 -6.22 14.20 3.22
C VAL A 99 -5.89 15.08 2.00
N GLY A 100 -6.56 14.90 0.87
CA GLY A 100 -6.44 15.73 -0.32
C GLY A 100 -5.35 15.30 -1.31
N VAL A 101 -4.86 14.06 -1.20
CA VAL A 101 -3.88 13.50 -2.14
C VAL A 101 -4.59 12.58 -3.13
N PHE A 102 -4.77 13.06 -4.35
CA PHE A 102 -5.37 12.25 -5.42
C PHE A 102 -4.53 11.01 -5.69
N THR A 103 -5.16 9.84 -5.61
CA THR A 103 -4.46 8.55 -5.65
C THR A 103 -5.16 7.60 -6.60
N ARG A 104 -4.38 6.71 -7.22
CA ARG A 104 -4.89 5.60 -8.04
C ARG A 104 -4.28 4.28 -7.61
N VAL A 105 -5.10 3.24 -7.54
CA VAL A 105 -4.67 1.86 -7.30
C VAL A 105 -4.50 1.16 -8.63
N GLN A 106 -3.31 0.61 -8.84
CA GLN A 106 -2.98 -0.25 -9.99
C GLN A 106 -2.76 -1.68 -9.49
N SER A 107 -3.25 -2.67 -10.24
CA SER A 107 -3.19 -4.08 -9.86
C SER A 107 -2.72 -4.93 -11.02
N ALA A 108 -1.80 -5.86 -10.74
CA ALA A 108 -1.37 -6.88 -11.71
C ALA A 108 -2.49 -7.89 -12.04
N ILE A 109 -3.52 -7.98 -11.20
CA ILE A 109 -4.75 -8.73 -11.47
C ILE A 109 -5.78 -7.73 -11.99
N GLU A 110 -6.33 -7.97 -13.19
CA GLU A 110 -7.38 -7.12 -13.75
C GLU A 110 -8.61 -7.13 -12.82
N MET A 111 -8.95 -5.97 -12.26
CA MET A 111 -10.08 -5.79 -11.36
C MET A 111 -10.92 -4.60 -11.82
N ARG A 112 -11.76 -4.83 -12.83
CA ARG A 112 -12.48 -3.78 -13.59
C ARG A 112 -13.21 -2.72 -12.76
N SER A 113 -13.72 -3.08 -11.59
CA SER A 113 -14.49 -2.15 -10.74
C SER A 113 -13.68 -1.51 -9.61
N VAL A 114 -12.42 -1.91 -9.43
CA VAL A 114 -11.68 -1.68 -8.18
C VAL A 114 -10.27 -1.13 -8.39
N ALA A 115 -9.61 -1.46 -9.50
CA ALA A 115 -8.26 -0.99 -9.81
C ALA A 115 -8.11 -0.64 -11.30
N GLU A 116 -7.25 0.33 -11.61
CA GLU A 116 -6.82 0.62 -12.97
C GLU A 116 -5.79 -0.43 -13.45
N PRO A 117 -5.66 -0.67 -14.77
CA PRO A 117 -4.69 -1.60 -15.34
C PRO A 117 -3.23 -1.24 -15.02
#